data_AF-A0A7R9VTP9-F1
#
_entry.id   AF-A0A7R9VTP9-F1
#
_cell.length_a   1.000
_cell.length_b   1.000
_cell.length_c   1.000
_cell.angle_alpha   90.00
_cell.angle_beta   90.00
_cell.angle_gamma   90.00
#
_symmetry.space_group_name_H-M   'P 1'
#
loop_
_entity.id
_entity.type
_entity.pdbx_description
1 polymer ?
#
loop_
_entity_poly.entity_id
_entity_poly.type
_entity_poly.pdbx_seq_one_letter_code
_entity_poly.pdbx_strand_id
1 'polypeptide(L)'
;AFSVKRIVSPLIFDNLKNAVLEGLYDPALGPIDLRGCCSTCNLSQAYCPGHFGHIELPLPVYNPLIFSTLYRLLKNTCFYCYHFRIGREEMSKFVAKLEKLADGDFVGSMSVSLGKGAGAL
;
A
#
# COMPACT_ATOMS: atom_id res chain seq x y z
N ALA A 1 3.23 14.19 0.86
CA ALA A 1 3.21 13.46 2.15
C ALA A 1 1.95 13.86 2.89
N PHE A 2 1.07 12.90 3.25
CA PHE A 2 -0.25 13.16 3.86
C PHE A 2 -0.26 13.01 5.39
N SER A 3 0.84 12.53 5.99
CA SER A 3 0.95 12.38 7.44
C SER A 3 1.34 13.70 8.10
N VAL A 4 0.69 14.03 9.21
CA VAL A 4 0.97 15.23 10.02
C VAL A 4 1.75 14.93 11.29
N LYS A 5 1.75 13.67 11.75
CA LYS A 5 2.43 13.25 12.98
C LYS A 5 2.97 11.82 12.89
N ARG A 6 4.15 11.58 13.43
CA ARG A 6 4.69 10.23 13.69
C ARG A 6 4.23 9.78 15.07
N ILE A 7 3.67 8.57 15.16
CA ILE A 7 3.26 7.95 16.41
C ILE A 7 4.39 7.05 16.89
N VAL A 8 4.84 7.27 18.12
CA VAL A 8 5.99 6.57 18.73
C VAL A 8 5.61 5.97 20.08
N SER A 9 4.82 6.71 20.86
CA SER A 9 4.42 6.26 22.19
C SER A 9 3.32 5.19 22.10
N PRO A 10 3.48 4.04 22.77
CA PRO A 10 2.42 3.05 22.90
C PRO A 10 1.35 3.46 23.94
N LEU A 11 1.65 4.48 24.76
CA LEU A 11 0.73 4.98 25.78
C LEU A 11 -0.30 5.90 25.13
N ILE A 12 -1.56 5.68 25.50
CA ILE A 12 -2.71 6.39 24.95
C ILE A 12 -3.03 7.61 25.81
N PHE A 13 -3.17 7.41 27.13
CA PHE A 13 -3.46 8.44 28.11
C PHE A 13 -2.46 8.39 29.26
N ASP A 14 -2.20 9.54 29.88
CA ASP A 14 -1.46 9.65 31.12
C ASP A 14 -2.34 9.35 32.34
N ASN A 15 -1.76 9.38 33.55
CA ASN A 15 -2.48 9.13 34.80
C ASN A 15 -3.58 10.19 35.09
N LEU A 16 -3.53 11.34 34.42
CA LEU A 16 -4.50 12.42 34.54
C LEU A 16 -5.58 12.34 33.44
N LYS A 17 -5.58 11.28 32.62
CA LYS A 17 -6.47 11.04 31.47
C LYS A 17 -6.28 12.03 30.32
N ASN A 18 -5.16 12.74 30.26
CA ASN A 18 -4.80 13.53 29.09
C ASN A 18 -4.15 12.65 28.03
N ALA A 19 -4.37 12.98 26.76
CA ALA A 19 -3.73 12.26 25.67
C ALA A 19 -2.21 12.48 25.68
N VAL A 20 -1.47 11.38 25.54
CA VAL A 20 0.00 11.43 25.50
C VAL A 20 0.45 11.96 24.14
N LEU A 21 1.40 12.89 24.15
CA LEU A 21 2.05 13.38 22.93
C LEU A 21 2.76 12.23 22.21
N GLU A 22 2.71 12.25 20.88
CA GLU A 22 3.21 11.17 20.01
C GLU A 22 2.54 9.82 20.26
N GLY A 23 1.42 9.80 20.99
CA GLY A 23 0.54 8.65 21.17
C GLY A 23 -0.55 8.61 20.09
N LEU A 24 -1.44 7.60 20.20
CA LEU A 24 -2.49 7.38 19.20
C LEU A 24 -3.54 8.51 19.16
N TYR A 25 -3.75 9.21 20.27
CA TYR A 25 -4.66 10.35 20.36
C TYR A 25 -3.94 11.70 20.44
N ASP A 26 -2.77 11.81 19.79
CA ASP A 26 -2.07 13.09 19.71
C ASP A 26 -3.00 14.19 19.13
N PRO A 27 -3.08 15.39 19.74
CA PRO A 27 -3.94 16.49 19.27
C PRO A 27 -3.72 16.92 17.81
N ALA A 28 -2.57 16.58 17.21
CA ALA A 28 -2.28 16.83 15.81
C ALA A 28 -3.15 15.98 14.87
N LEU A 29 -3.62 14.82 15.34
CA LEU A 29 -4.49 13.91 14.57
C LEU A 29 -5.96 14.35 14.62
N GLY A 30 -6.31 15.15 15.63
CA GLY A 30 -7.65 15.69 15.83
C GLY A 30 -7.96 15.85 17.32
N PRO A 31 -8.96 16.68 17.67
CA PRO A 31 -9.40 16.84 19.05
C PRO A 31 -10.26 15.64 19.48
N ILE A 32 -10.02 15.15 20.70
CA ILE A 32 -10.78 14.04 21.31
C ILE A 32 -12.04 14.56 22.00
N ASP A 33 -11.92 15.73 22.64
CA ASP A 33 -12.98 16.36 23.43
C ASP A 33 -13.59 17.56 22.69
N LEU A 34 -14.86 17.86 22.99
CA LEU A 34 -15.66 18.93 22.37
C LEU A 34 -15.06 20.32 22.62
N ARG A 35 -14.30 20.45 23.71
CA ARG A 35 -13.59 21.69 24.09
C ARG A 35 -12.19 21.77 23.51
N GLY A 36 -11.67 20.68 22.92
CA GLY A 36 -10.34 20.62 22.34
C GLY A 36 -10.29 21.22 20.93
N CYS A 37 -9.13 21.77 20.59
CA CYS A 37 -8.79 22.20 19.23
C CYS A 37 -7.69 21.30 18.66
N CYS A 38 -7.76 21.01 17.36
CA CYS A 38 -6.69 20.31 16.68
C CYS A 38 -5.44 21.17 16.61
N SER A 39 -4.26 20.62 16.92
CA SER A 39 -3.01 21.39 16.80
C SER A 39 -2.52 21.55 15.36
N THR A 40 -3.12 20.84 14.40
CA THR A 40 -2.75 20.91 12.97
C THR A 40 -3.59 21.94 12.21
N CYS A 41 -4.93 21.84 12.29
CA CYS A 41 -5.84 22.75 11.58
C CYS A 41 -6.42 23.87 12.46
N ASN A 42 -6.19 23.85 13.77
CA ASN A 42 -6.75 24.80 14.75
C ASN A 42 -8.27 24.89 14.78
N LEU A 43 -8.96 23.90 14.18
CA LEU A 43 -10.41 23.79 14.24
C LEU A 43 -10.85 23.00 15.47
N SER A 44 -12.05 23.32 15.97
CA SER A 44 -12.70 22.54 17.02
C SER A 44 -13.20 21.20 16.49
N GLN A 45 -13.62 20.31 17.40
CA GLN A 45 -14.10 18.96 17.04
C GLN A 45 -15.22 18.94 15.99
N ALA A 46 -16.10 19.95 15.99
CA ALA A 46 -17.22 20.01 15.04
C ALA A 46 -16.78 20.28 13.58
N TYR A 47 -15.61 20.90 13.38
CA TYR A 47 -15.14 21.33 12.05
C TYR A 47 -13.85 20.63 11.61
N CYS A 48 -13.19 19.90 12.50
CA CYS A 48 -11.97 19.18 12.17
C CYS A 48 -12.30 17.88 11.39
N PRO A 49 -11.74 17.68 10.19
CA PRO A 49 -11.95 16.45 9.42
C PRO A 49 -11.15 15.25 9.97
N GLY A 50 -10.24 15.49 10.92
CA GLY A 50 -9.21 14.55 11.32
C GLY A 50 -8.01 14.55 10.37
N HIS A 51 -6.86 14.15 10.89
CA HIS A 51 -5.61 14.11 10.15
C HIS A 51 -4.91 12.77 10.29
N PHE A 52 -4.25 12.34 9.22
CA PHE A 52 -3.52 11.08 9.22
C PHE A 52 -2.19 11.22 9.95
N GLY A 53 -1.88 10.23 10.77
CA GLY A 53 -0.54 9.97 11.27
C GLY A 53 0.08 8.77 10.58
N HIS A 54 1.33 8.47 10.91
CA HIS A 54 1.96 7.21 10.54
C HIS A 54 2.75 6.64 11.71
N ILE A 55 2.89 5.31 11.71
CA ILE A 55 3.85 4.58 12.53
C ILE A 55 5.00 4.21 11.61
N GLU A 56 6.20 4.63 11.96
CA GLU A 56 7.42 4.26 11.25
C GLU A 56 7.84 2.85 11.69
N LEU A 57 7.70 1.88 10.80
CA LEU A 57 8.15 0.52 11.07
C LEU A 57 9.68 0.46 10.96
N PRO A 58 10.39 -0.17 11.90
CA PRO A 58 11.85 -0.20 11.90
C PRO A 58 12.44 -1.00 10.73
N LEU A 59 11.62 -1.85 10.11
CA LEU A 59 11.97 -2.70 8.97
C LEU A 59 10.82 -2.73 7.96
N PRO A 60 11.10 -2.96 6.67
CA PRO A 60 10.05 -3.19 5.68
C PRO A 60 9.28 -4.46 6.03
N VAL A 61 7.96 -4.35 6.16
CA VAL A 61 7.05 -5.46 6.44
C VAL A 61 6.20 -5.74 5.20
N TYR A 62 6.05 -7.01 4.85
CA TYR A 62 5.19 -7.40 3.75
C TYR A 62 3.72 -7.11 4.07
N ASN A 63 3.00 -6.52 3.12
CA ASN A 63 1.55 -6.33 3.24
C ASN A 63 0.83 -7.68 3.02
N PRO A 64 0.13 -8.24 4.02
CA PRO A 64 -0.53 -9.54 3.90
C PRO A 64 -1.58 -9.62 2.78
N LEU A 65 -2.24 -8.49 2.45
CA LEU A 65 -3.30 -8.45 1.43
C LEU A 65 -2.78 -8.71 0.01
N ILE A 66 -1.50 -8.39 -0.26
CA ILE A 66 -0.86 -8.57 -1.57
C ILE A 66 0.22 -9.66 -1.55
N PHE A 67 0.40 -10.35 -0.41
CA PHE A 67 1.49 -11.30 -0.22
C PHE A 67 1.41 -12.47 -1.20
N SER A 68 0.20 -12.96 -1.50
CA SER A 68 -0.01 -14.04 -2.48
C SER A 68 0.46 -13.65 -3.88
N THR A 69 0.17 -12.42 -4.32
CA THR A 69 0.62 -11.86 -5.60
C THR A 69 2.13 -11.69 -5.61
N LEU A 70 2.71 -11.11 -4.54
CA LEU A 70 4.16 -10.96 -4.39
C LEU A 70 4.88 -12.31 -4.47
N TYR A 71 4.40 -13.30 -3.72
CA TYR A 71 4.96 -14.65 -3.71
C TYR A 71 4.92 -15.28 -5.10
N ARG A 72 3.80 -15.13 -5.83
CA ARG A 72 3.68 -15.61 -7.21
C ARG A 72 4.67 -14.93 -8.15
N LEU A 73 4.91 -13.63 -8.00
CA LEU A 73 5.91 -12.91 -8.79
C LEU A 73 7.30 -13.45 -8.51
N LEU A 74 7.70 -13.51 -7.23
CA LEU A 74 9.02 -14.00 -6.81
C LEU A 74 9.28 -15.44 -7.24
N LYS A 75 8.29 -16.34 -7.11
CA LYS A 75 8.41 -17.75 -7.56
C LYS A 75 8.71 -17.84 -9.06
N ASN A 76 8.16 -16.93 -9.85
CA ASN A 76 8.32 -16.91 -11.31
C ASN A 76 9.49 -16.05 -11.78
N THR A 77 10.24 -15.40 -10.89
CA THR A 77 11.45 -14.65 -11.23
C THR A 77 12.70 -15.54 -11.08
N CYS A 78 13.68 -15.34 -11.95
CA CYS A 78 15.02 -15.90 -11.81
C CYS A 78 15.90 -14.88 -11.08
N PHE A 79 16.48 -15.25 -9.93
CA PHE A 79 17.33 -14.35 -9.13
C PHE A 79 18.76 -14.20 -9.66
N TYR A 80 19.11 -14.87 -10.76
CA TYR A 80 20.40 -14.70 -11.43
C TYR A 80 20.34 -13.67 -12.56
N CYS A 81 19.32 -13.76 -13.42
CA CYS A 81 19.16 -12.83 -14.56
C CYS A 81 18.11 -11.74 -14.32
N TYR A 82 17.36 -11.78 -13.22
CA TYR A 82 16.28 -10.84 -12.87
C TYR A 82 15.13 -10.77 -13.88
N HIS A 83 14.97 -11.79 -14.72
CA HIS A 83 13.84 -11.93 -15.63
C HIS A 83 12.85 -12.98 -15.11
N PHE A 84 11.61 -12.94 -15.61
CA PHE A 84 10.68 -14.04 -15.41
C PHE A 84 11.18 -15.32 -16.09
N ARG A 85 10.85 -16.47 -15.51
CA ARG A 85 11.29 -17.80 -15.97
C ARG A 85 10.63 -18.26 -17.28
N ILE A 86 9.65 -17.51 -17.78
CA ILE A 86 8.99 -17.75 -19.06
C ILE A 86 9.89 -17.34 -20.23
N GLY A 87 9.72 -17.98 -21.39
CA GLY A 87 10.47 -17.61 -22.60
C GLY A 87 10.19 -16.17 -23.04
N ARG A 88 11.21 -15.46 -23.55
CA ARG A 88 11.09 -14.05 -23.95
C ARG A 88 10.01 -13.81 -25.01
N GLU A 89 9.89 -14.71 -25.99
CA GLU A 89 8.86 -14.61 -27.02
C GLU A 89 7.45 -14.71 -26.43
N GLU A 90 7.25 -15.63 -25.50
CA GLU A 90 5.97 -15.81 -24.82
C GLU A 90 5.66 -14.61 -23.90
N MET A 91 6.66 -14.07 -23.21
CA MET A 91 6.54 -12.81 -22.46
C MET A 91 6.09 -11.65 -23.36
N SER A 92 6.71 -11.46 -24.52
CA SER A 92 6.32 -10.41 -25.47
C SER A 92 4.86 -10.57 -25.93
N LYS A 93 4.39 -11.80 -26.12
CA LYS A 93 2.97 -12.08 -26.43
C LYS A 93 2.04 -11.70 -25.28
N PHE A 94 2.41 -12.01 -24.03
CA PHE A 94 1.64 -11.59 -22.86
C PHE A 94 1.54 -10.06 -22.75
N VAL A 95 2.66 -9.35 -22.92
CA VAL A 95 2.71 -7.88 -22.87
C VAL A 95 1.82 -7.28 -23.96
N ALA A 96 2.00 -7.67 -25.23
CA ALA A 96 1.21 -7.17 -26.34
C ALA A 96 -0.30 -7.44 -26.16
N LYS A 97 -0.65 -8.60 -25.58
CA LYS A 97 -2.05 -8.91 -25.26
C LYS A 97 -2.63 -8.00 -24.18
N LEU A 98 -1.87 -7.74 -23.10
CA LEU A 98 -2.30 -6.87 -22.00
C LEU A 98 -2.40 -5.41 -22.44
N GLU A 99 -1.50 -4.93 -23.30
CA GLU A 99 -1.54 -3.58 -23.87
C GLU A 99 -2.81 -3.38 -24.70
N LYS A 100 -3.14 -4.31 -25.60
CA LYS A 100 -4.39 -4.25 -26.37
C LYS A 100 -5.64 -4.27 -25.51
N LEU A 101 -5.64 -5.04 -24.43
CA LEU A 101 -6.75 -5.05 -23.47
C LEU A 101 -6.88 -3.71 -22.73
N ALA A 102 -5.75 -3.06 -22.40
CA ALA A 102 -5.75 -1.73 -21.78
C ALA A 102 -6.28 -0.65 -22.74
N ASP A 103 -6.00 -0.78 -24.04
CA ASP A 103 -6.52 0.10 -25.10
C ASP A 103 -8.00 -0.19 -25.48
N GLY A 104 -8.59 -1.27 -24.95
CA GLY A 104 -9.95 -1.69 -25.24
C GLY A 104 -10.12 -2.51 -26.53
N ASP A 105 -9.03 -2.89 -27.20
CA ASP A 105 -9.05 -3.77 -28.39
C ASP A 105 -9.16 -5.25 -28.01
N PHE A 106 -10.38 -5.69 -27.71
CA PHE A 106 -10.64 -7.07 -27.34
C PHE A 106 -10.34 -8.06 -28.48
N VAL A 107 -10.75 -7.74 -29.71
CA VAL A 107 -10.59 -8.63 -30.87
C VAL A 107 -9.12 -8.82 -31.22
N GLY A 108 -8.35 -7.73 -31.21
CA GLY A 108 -6.91 -7.79 -31.43
C GLY A 108 -6.16 -8.47 -30.29
N SER A 109 -6.70 -8.52 -29.07
CA SER A 109 -6.11 -9.29 -27.97
C SER A 109 -6.30 -10.81 -28.14
N MET A 110 -7.39 -11.24 -28.80
CA MET A 110 -7.68 -12.66 -29.04
C MET A 110 -6.80 -13.26 -30.14
N SER A 111 -6.34 -12.44 -31.10
CA SER A 111 -5.46 -12.90 -32.18
C SER A 111 -4.02 -13.17 -31.72
N VAL A 112 -3.65 -12.74 -30.51
CA VAL A 112 -2.36 -13.06 -29.88
C VAL A 112 -2.41 -14.45 -29.23
N SER A 113 -1.96 -15.46 -29.97
CA SER A 113 -1.87 -16.85 -29.49
C SER A 113 -0.79 -17.01 -28.42
N LEU A 114 -1.21 -17.23 -27.16
CA LEU A 114 -0.30 -17.66 -26.10
C LEU A 114 0.14 -19.10 -26.37
N GLY A 115 1.44 -19.38 -26.28
CA GLY A 115 1.92 -20.76 -26.34
C GLY A 115 1.28 -21.58 -25.23
N LYS A 116 1.00 -22.86 -25.47
CA LYS A 116 0.66 -23.79 -24.38
C LYS A 116 1.92 -23.92 -23.52
N GLY A 117 2.03 -23.12 -22.46
CA GLY A 117 3.13 -23.21 -21.52
C GLY A 117 3.27 -24.66 -21.05
N ALA A 118 4.42 -25.27 -21.37
CA ALA A 118 4.83 -26.50 -20.70
C ALA A 118 4.89 -26.17 -19.21
N GLY A 119 4.06 -26.85 -18.41
CA GLY A 119 4.01 -26.67 -16.97
C GLY A 119 5.42 -26.76 -16.40
N ALA A 120 5.92 -25.63 -15.89
CA ALA A 120 7.07 -25.66 -15.01
C ALA A 120 6.59 -26.25 -13.67
N LEU A 121 7.01 -27.49 -13.43
CA LEU A 121 7.03 -28.28 -12.19
C LEU A 121 6.50 -27.59 -10.91
#